data_AF-A0A970QPW5-F1
#
_entry.id   AF-A0A970QPW5-F1
#
_cell.length_a   1.000
_cell.length_b   1.000
_cell.length_c   1.000
_cell.angle_alpha   90.00
_cell.angle_beta   90.00
_cell.angle_gamma   90.00
#
_symmetry.space_group_name_H-M   'P 1'
#
loop_
_entity.id
_entity.type
_entity.pdbx_description
1 polymer ?
#
loop_
_entity_poly.entity_id
_entity_poly.type
_entity_poly.pdbx_seq_one_letter_code
_entity_poly.pdbx_strand_id
1 'polypeptide(L)'
;MTLNDIMKALYFKKEAFFVDMFGKIKHYQTTLYGDRNNCVSEKHIERWLYINDLLNVSAFLNEGWCPDWKDKAQAKFIICLQEKRIHVSEIEQPLSFTYFKSKEIAEKAIEIMGVKALEAIFMG
;
A
#
# COMPACT_ATOMS: atom_id res chain seq x y z
N MET A 1 15.52 8.11 20.39
CA MET A 1 15.43 7.19 19.24
C MET A 1 14.65 7.92 18.14
N THR A 2 15.28 8.14 17.01
CA THR A 2 14.76 8.82 15.82
C THR A 2 14.50 7.82 14.69
N LEU A 3 13.79 8.21 13.62
CA LEU A 3 13.64 7.37 12.42
C LEU A 3 15.02 6.98 11.86
N ASN A 4 15.98 7.91 11.85
CA ASN A 4 17.34 7.63 11.41
C ASN A 4 18.03 6.57 12.28
N ASP A 5 17.83 6.61 13.60
CA ASP A 5 18.37 5.58 14.51
C ASP A 5 17.77 4.20 14.20
N ILE A 6 16.47 4.14 13.91
CA ILE A 6 15.75 2.91 13.56
C ILE A 6 16.27 2.36 12.22
N MET A 7 16.34 3.19 11.17
CA MET A 7 16.84 2.80 9.85
C MET A 7 18.28 2.28 9.94
N LYS A 8 19.14 2.97 10.70
CA LYS A 8 20.51 2.52 10.95
C LYS A 8 20.55 1.17 11.66
N ALA A 9 19.71 0.98 12.69
CA ALA A 9 19.62 -0.28 13.41
C ALA A 9 19.08 -1.44 12.55
N LEU A 10 18.18 -1.17 11.60
CA LEU A 10 17.61 -2.17 10.71
C LEU A 10 18.54 -2.55 9.56
N TYR A 11 19.26 -1.60 8.97
CA TYR A 11 19.92 -1.80 7.67
C TYR A 11 21.44 -1.61 7.65
N PHE A 12 22.05 -0.88 8.60
CA PHE A 12 23.49 -0.63 8.55
C PHE A 12 24.28 -1.92 8.75
N LYS A 13 25.03 -2.33 7.73
CA LYS A 13 25.76 -3.61 7.66
C LYS A 13 24.84 -4.82 7.86
N LYS A 14 23.57 -4.70 7.49
CA LYS A 14 22.57 -5.78 7.53
C LYS A 14 22.00 -6.01 6.14
N GLU A 15 21.41 -7.18 5.95
CA GLU A 15 20.68 -7.49 4.72
C GLU A 15 19.46 -6.59 4.59
N ALA A 16 19.25 -6.05 3.40
CA ALA A 16 18.08 -5.26 3.03
C ALA A 16 17.54 -5.76 1.70
N PHE A 17 16.21 -5.70 1.56
CA PHE A 17 15.48 -6.02 0.34
C PHE A 17 15.00 -4.72 -0.29
N PHE A 18 15.08 -4.56 -1.60
CA PHE A 18 14.67 -3.34 -2.28
C PHE A 18 14.36 -3.62 -3.75
N VAL A 19 13.69 -2.68 -4.41
CA VAL A 19 13.43 -2.73 -5.86
C VAL A 19 14.49 -1.91 -6.58
N ASP A 20 15.14 -2.53 -7.58
CA ASP A 20 16.10 -1.85 -8.44
C ASP A 20 15.42 -0.97 -9.50
N MET A 21 16.22 -0.24 -10.28
CA MET A 21 15.72 0.65 -11.32
C MET A 21 14.93 -0.06 -12.45
N PHE A 22 15.00 -1.39 -12.53
CA PHE A 22 14.29 -2.20 -13.51
C PHE A 22 13.04 -2.88 -12.92
N GLY A 23 12.66 -2.53 -11.69
CA GLY A 23 11.50 -3.12 -11.03
C GLY A 23 11.76 -4.52 -10.45
N LYS A 24 13.02 -4.96 -10.35
CA LYS A 24 13.34 -6.29 -9.81
C LYS A 24 13.64 -6.19 -8.32
N ILE A 25 13.11 -7.14 -7.55
CA ILE A 25 13.49 -7.32 -6.15
C ILE A 25 14.93 -7.80 -6.09
N LYS A 26 15.73 -7.13 -5.26
CA LYS A 26 17.12 -7.43 -4.95
C LYS A 26 17.30 -7.45 -3.44
N HIS A 27 18.35 -8.15 -3.00
CA HIS A 27 18.78 -8.11 -1.62
C HIS A 27 20.30 -8.20 -1.52
N TYR A 28 20.89 -7.44 -0.61
CA TYR A 28 22.29 -7.54 -0.24
C TYR A 28 22.55 -6.85 1.11
N GLN A 29 23.73 -7.06 1.69
CA GLN A 29 24.15 -6.36 2.90
C GLN A 29 24.56 -4.91 2.59
N THR A 30 23.79 -3.94 3.07
CA THR A 30 23.99 -2.52 2.71
C THR A 30 24.66 -1.70 3.81
N THR A 31 25.37 -0.64 3.42
CA THR A 31 25.74 0.46 4.34
C THR A 31 24.89 1.71 4.12
N LEU A 32 24.12 1.74 3.03
CA LEU A 32 23.18 2.79 2.65
C LEU A 32 21.86 2.63 3.41
N TYR A 33 21.95 2.66 4.75
CA TYR A 33 20.80 2.42 5.62
C TYR A 33 19.69 3.48 5.47
N GLY A 34 20.01 4.64 4.88
CA GLY A 34 19.09 5.74 4.64
C GLY A 34 18.24 5.60 3.38
N ASP A 35 18.49 4.60 2.52
CA ASP A 35 17.72 4.42 1.29
C ASP A 35 16.27 4.06 1.64
N ARG A 36 15.33 4.87 1.13
CA ARG A 36 13.90 4.80 1.50
C ARG A 36 13.18 3.57 0.94
N ASN A 37 13.77 2.89 -0.04
CA ASN A 37 13.26 1.64 -0.60
C ASN A 37 13.83 0.39 0.09
N ASN A 38 14.62 0.54 1.17
CA ASN A 38 15.04 -0.58 1.99
C ASN A 38 13.84 -1.19 2.75
N CYS A 39 13.70 -2.50 2.64
CA CYS A 39 12.72 -3.33 3.32
C CYS A 39 13.43 -4.41 4.13
N VAL A 40 12.84 -4.78 5.27
CA VAL A 40 13.44 -5.75 6.21
C VAL A 40 13.33 -7.21 5.75
N SER A 41 12.52 -7.48 4.72
CA SER A 41 12.27 -8.83 4.19
C SER A 41 11.72 -8.76 2.76
N GLU A 42 11.77 -9.88 2.05
CA GLU A 42 11.15 -10.05 0.74
C GLU A 42 9.63 -9.78 0.81
N LYS A 43 8.93 -10.35 1.80
CA LYS A 43 7.49 -10.10 2.01
C LYS A 43 7.15 -8.62 2.22
N HIS A 44 8.01 -7.87 2.92
CA HIS A 44 7.79 -6.44 3.10
C HIS A 44 7.86 -5.71 1.74
N ILE A 45 8.85 -5.98 0.89
CA ILE A 45 8.94 -5.30 -0.41
C ILE A 45 7.82 -5.74 -1.37
N GLU A 46 7.43 -7.02 -1.37
CA GLU A 46 6.27 -7.51 -2.12
C GLU A 46 4.98 -6.81 -1.70
N ARG A 47 4.74 -6.70 -0.39
CA ARG A 47 3.58 -5.98 0.16
C ARG A 47 3.58 -4.51 -0.25
N TRP A 48 4.74 -3.86 -0.23
CA TRP A 48 4.88 -2.47 -0.65
C TRP A 48 4.57 -2.27 -2.14
N LEU A 49 5.00 -3.22 -3.00
CA LEU A 49 4.66 -3.20 -4.43
C LEU A 49 3.15 -3.30 -4.65
N TYR A 50 2.45 -4.22 -3.96
CA TYR A 50 0.99 -4.31 -4.08
C TYR A 50 0.26 -3.05 -3.56
N ILE A 51 0.77 -2.41 -2.49
CA ILE A 51 0.23 -1.13 -2.02
C ILE A 51 0.40 -0.05 -3.10
N ASN A 52 1.57 0.01 -3.72
CA ASN A 52 1.84 0.96 -4.81
C ASN A 52 0.92 0.71 -6.02
N ASP A 53 0.72 -0.54 -6.40
CA ASP A 53 -0.20 -0.91 -7.49
C ASP A 53 -1.65 -0.51 -7.17
N LEU A 54 -2.12 -0.74 -5.93
CA LEU A 54 -3.45 -0.32 -5.50
C LEU A 54 -3.59 1.21 -5.50
N LEU A 55 -2.56 1.96 -5.09
CA LEU A 55 -2.53 3.42 -5.20
C LEU A 55 -2.68 3.87 -6.66
N ASN A 56 -1.93 3.26 -7.59
CA ASN A 56 -2.02 3.57 -9.03
C ASN A 56 -3.40 3.24 -9.62
N VAL A 57 -3.96 2.08 -9.28
CA VAL A 57 -5.31 1.68 -9.71
C VAL A 57 -6.34 2.67 -9.17
N SER A 58 -6.23 3.08 -7.89
CA SER A 58 -7.14 4.06 -7.31
C SER A 58 -7.04 5.42 -8.00
N ALA A 59 -5.83 5.89 -8.32
CA ALA A 59 -5.63 7.15 -9.02
C ALA A 59 -6.22 7.10 -10.44
N PHE A 60 -6.00 6.01 -11.16
CA PHE A 60 -6.53 5.81 -12.50
C PHE A 60 -8.05 5.77 -12.52
N LEU A 61 -8.68 4.96 -11.68
CA LEU A 61 -10.14 4.78 -11.69
C LEU A 61 -10.91 5.97 -11.11
N ASN A 62 -10.31 6.74 -10.20
CA ASN A 62 -10.97 7.93 -9.65
C ASN A 62 -10.96 9.13 -10.60
N GLU A 63 -10.07 9.14 -11.60
CA GLU A 63 -9.99 10.21 -12.61
C GLU A 63 -9.84 11.60 -11.98
N GLY A 64 -8.90 11.73 -11.03
CA GLY A 64 -8.63 12.99 -10.33
C GLY A 64 -9.59 13.31 -9.19
N TRP A 65 -10.62 12.48 -8.94
CA TRP A 65 -11.41 12.60 -7.73
C TRP A 65 -10.55 12.34 -6.48
N CYS A 66 -10.78 13.14 -5.43
CA CYS A 66 -10.21 12.95 -4.11
C CYS A 66 -11.30 13.15 -3.05
N PRO A 67 -11.22 12.43 -1.91
CA PRO A 67 -12.20 12.57 -0.85
C PRO A 67 -12.15 13.96 -0.21
N ASP A 68 -13.31 14.62 -0.11
CA ASP A 68 -13.52 15.81 0.71
C ASP A 68 -14.04 15.39 2.09
N TRP A 69 -13.15 15.39 3.07
CA TRP A 69 -13.49 15.01 4.46
C TRP A 69 -14.28 16.08 5.22
N LYS A 70 -14.46 17.28 4.66
CA LYS A 70 -15.35 18.31 5.23
C LYS A 70 -16.80 18.08 4.80
N ASP A 71 -16.99 17.49 3.62
CA ASP A 71 -18.30 17.08 3.13
C ASP A 71 -18.66 15.68 3.65
N LYS A 72 -19.53 15.65 4.67
CA LYS A 72 -20.06 14.40 5.25
C LYS A 72 -21.09 13.71 4.36
N ALA A 73 -21.68 14.41 3.39
CA ALA A 73 -22.65 13.85 2.46
C ALA A 73 -21.97 13.17 1.26
N GLN A 74 -20.71 13.54 0.96
CA GLN A 74 -19.93 12.85 -0.06
C GLN A 74 -19.59 11.43 0.42
N ALA A 75 -20.23 10.43 -0.19
CA ALA A 75 -19.91 9.02 0.02
C ALA A 75 -18.45 8.73 -0.40
N LYS A 76 -17.77 7.90 0.39
CA LYS A 76 -16.37 7.51 0.19
C LYS A 76 -16.22 6.04 0.50
N PHE A 77 -15.59 5.30 -0.40
CA PHE A 77 -15.49 3.86 -0.29
C PHE A 77 -14.04 3.42 -0.14
N ILE A 78 -13.82 2.35 0.61
CA ILE A 78 -12.51 1.70 0.78
C ILE A 78 -12.62 0.20 0.50
N ILE A 79 -11.49 -0.39 0.14
CA ILE A 79 -11.34 -1.85 0.14
C ILE A 79 -10.75 -2.24 1.49
N CYS A 80 -11.36 -3.24 2.13
CA CYS A 80 -10.89 -3.74 3.41
C CYS A 80 -11.08 -5.26 3.54
N LEU A 81 -10.42 -5.84 4.54
CA LEU A 81 -10.54 -7.24 4.92
C LEU A 81 -11.41 -7.33 6.19
N GLN A 82 -12.55 -8.01 6.10
CA GLN A 82 -13.43 -8.31 7.25
C GLN A 82 -13.80 -9.77 7.17
N GLU A 83 -13.76 -10.47 8.31
CA GLU A 83 -14.10 -11.90 8.39
C GLU A 83 -13.36 -12.78 7.35
N LYS A 84 -12.09 -12.43 7.07
CA LYS A 84 -11.24 -13.08 6.05
C LYS A 84 -11.77 -12.96 4.61
N ARG A 85 -12.55 -11.92 4.32
CA ARG A 85 -13.04 -11.62 2.97
C ARG A 85 -12.76 -10.17 2.59
N ILE A 86 -12.31 -9.98 1.36
CA ILE A 86 -12.18 -8.67 0.74
C ILE A 86 -13.57 -8.16 0.42
N HIS A 87 -13.86 -6.93 0.82
CA HIS A 87 -15.13 -6.26 0.56
C HIS A 87 -14.93 -4.75 0.46
N VAL A 88 -15.95 -4.08 -0.06
CA VAL A 88 -16.02 -2.63 -0.12
C VAL A 88 -16.89 -2.10 1.01
N SER A 89 -16.39 -1.10 1.72
CA SER A 89 -17.11 -0.42 2.80
C SER A 89 -17.17 1.07 2.55
N GLU A 90 -18.33 1.66 2.83
CA GLU A 90 -18.48 3.11 2.92
C GLU A 90 -17.95 3.60 4.27
N ILE A 91 -17.28 4.75 4.27
CA ILE A 91 -16.63 5.31 5.45
C ILE A 91 -16.86 6.81 5.58
N GLU A 92 -16.96 7.28 6.83
CA GLU A 92 -17.07 8.70 7.15
C GLU A 92 -15.74 9.33 7.58
N GLN A 93 -14.71 8.52 7.85
CA GLN A 93 -13.44 8.95 8.42
C GLN A 93 -12.23 8.44 7.62
N PRO A 94 -11.12 9.18 7.57
CA PRO A 94 -9.94 8.79 6.80
C PRO A 94 -9.18 7.61 7.46
N LEU A 95 -9.59 6.39 7.12
CA LEU A 95 -9.08 5.15 7.74
C LEU A 95 -8.32 4.22 6.78
N SER A 96 -7.98 4.69 5.58
CA SER A 96 -7.35 3.92 4.51
C SER A 96 -6.25 4.74 3.85
N PHE A 97 -5.43 4.10 3.02
CA PHE A 97 -4.46 4.77 2.15
C PHE A 97 -4.98 4.91 0.71
N THR A 98 -6.09 4.24 0.36
CA THR A 98 -6.83 4.42 -0.90
C THR A 98 -8.31 4.64 -0.62
N TYR A 99 -8.93 5.45 -1.48
CA TYR A 99 -10.35 5.81 -1.40
C TYR A 99 -10.95 5.79 -2.80
N PHE A 100 -12.25 5.57 -2.90
CA PHE A 100 -12.97 5.50 -4.17
C PHE A 100 -14.25 6.33 -4.13
N LYS A 101 -14.57 6.99 -5.26
CA LYS A 101 -15.76 7.84 -5.41
C LYS A 101 -17.09 7.08 -5.45
N SER A 102 -17.06 5.78 -5.73
CA SER A 102 -18.24 4.91 -5.71
C SER A 102 -17.87 3.47 -5.35
N LYS A 103 -18.88 2.69 -4.94
CA LYS A 103 -18.72 1.27 -4.61
C LYS A 103 -18.28 0.46 -5.82
N GLU A 104 -18.88 0.71 -6.99
CA GLU A 104 -18.60 0.01 -8.25
C GLU A 104 -17.14 0.18 -8.68
N ILE A 105 -16.59 1.38 -8.46
CA ILE A 105 -15.19 1.66 -8.75
C ILE A 105 -14.26 0.88 -7.80
N ALA A 106 -14.59 0.82 -6.51
CA ALA A 106 -13.83 0.03 -5.55
C ALA A 106 -13.91 -1.48 -5.88
N GLU A 107 -15.07 -1.98 -6.30
CA GLU A 107 -15.25 -3.37 -6.76
C GLU A 107 -14.40 -3.66 -8.00
N LYS A 108 -14.38 -2.75 -8.98
CA LYS A 108 -13.50 -2.85 -10.14
C LYS A 108 -12.01 -2.85 -9.77
N ALA A 109 -11.61 -2.07 -8.76
CA ALA A 109 -10.25 -2.12 -8.25
C ALA A 109 -9.92 -3.48 -7.61
N ILE A 110 -10.89 -4.14 -6.94
CA ILE A 110 -10.72 -5.52 -6.44
C ILE A 110 -10.48 -6.49 -7.60
N GLU A 111 -11.23 -6.37 -8.68
CA GLU A 111 -11.07 -7.22 -9.88
C GLU A 111 -9.69 -7.05 -10.52
N ILE A 112 -9.21 -5.81 -10.67
CA ILE A 112 -7.91 -5.50 -11.28
C ILE A 112 -6.75 -6.01 -10.41
N MET A 113 -6.81 -5.76 -9.10
CA MET A 113 -5.77 -6.17 -8.17
C MET A 113 -5.74 -7.69 -7.95
N GLY A 114 -6.91 -8.32 -7.91
CA GLY A 114 -7.08 -9.70 -7.52
C GLY A 114 -6.97 -9.90 -6.00
N VAL A 115 -7.71 -10.89 -5.49
CA VAL A 115 -7.85 -11.15 -4.05
C VAL A 115 -6.50 -11.44 -3.38
N LYS A 116 -5.62 -12.21 -4.02
CA LYS A 116 -4.30 -12.57 -3.46
C LYS A 116 -3.41 -11.36 -3.18
N ALA A 117 -3.40 -10.39 -4.08
CA ALA A 117 -2.61 -9.16 -3.89
C ALA A 117 -3.17 -8.36 -2.71
N LEU A 118 -4.49 -8.22 -2.62
CA LEU A 118 -5.15 -7.51 -1.53
C LEU A 118 -4.97 -8.22 -0.18
N GLU A 119 -5.02 -9.55 -0.15
CA GLU A 119 -4.69 -10.33 1.05
C GLU A 119 -3.25 -10.08 1.52
N ALA A 120 -2.28 -10.05 0.59
CA ALA A 120 -0.90 -9.72 0.93
C ALA A 120 -0.76 -8.30 1.52
N ILE A 121 -1.54 -7.33 1.02
CA ILE A 121 -1.60 -5.98 1.57
C ILE A 121 -2.15 -5.98 3.00
N PHE A 122 -3.25 -6.68 3.27
CA PHE A 122 -3.95 -6.56 4.56
C PHE A 122 -3.42 -7.51 5.65
N MET A 123 -2.90 -8.68 5.27
CA MET A 123 -2.51 -9.71 6.24
C MET A 123 -1.02 -9.70 6.60
N GLY A 124 -0.17 -9.14 5.75
CA GLY A 124 1.28 -9.06 5.99
C GLY A 124 2.05 -10.31 5.59
#